data_AF-A0A2E0FE20-F1
#
_entry.id   AF-A0A2E0FE20-F1
#
_cell.length_a   1.000
_cell.length_b   1.000
_cell.length_c   1.000
_cell.angle_alpha   90.00
_cell.angle_beta   90.00
_cell.angle_gamma   90.00
#
_symmetry.space_group_name_H-M   'P 1'
#
loop_
_entity.id
_entity.type
_entity.pdbx_description
1 polymer ?
#
loop_
_entity_poly.entity_id
_entity_poly.type
_entity_poly.pdbx_seq_one_letter_code
_entity_poly.pdbx_strand_id
1 'polypeptide(L)'
;MRRQGFEWEVADLGNLPPKRLADLETPQSVFYSKLGTATLKNRQRTSDDEYLVINYFGSTPGIYGTGANWVPGGYVNFTIGTTSYFTNPDGLPGPGVSGDAQPYPITIQTSPVFVGSYGIEIPPDTDWDFTYFLSNSFVEPVEDYEGTEYTWNTDIYVPSA
;
A
#
# COMPACT_ATOMS: atom_id res chain seq x y z
N MET A 1 -1.88 -0.51 -30.56
CA MET A 1 -1.94 -0.97 -29.15
C MET A 1 -0.90 -0.21 -28.35
N ARG A 2 -1.30 0.53 -27.32
CA ARG A 2 -0.39 1.26 -26.42
C ARG A 2 -0.31 0.50 -25.09
N ARG A 3 0.89 0.25 -24.60
CA ARG A 3 1.12 -0.32 -23.25
C ARG A 3 1.51 0.80 -22.30
N GLN A 4 0.90 0.81 -21.12
CA GLN A 4 1.24 1.73 -20.04
C GLN A 4 1.44 0.90 -18.77
N GLY A 5 2.44 1.28 -17.98
CA GLY A 5 2.67 0.75 -16.64
C GLY A 5 2.44 1.88 -15.65
N PHE A 6 1.80 1.57 -14.54
CA PHE A 6 1.64 2.48 -13.42
C PHE A 6 2.34 1.88 -12.23
N GLU A 7 3.10 2.72 -11.53
CA GLU A 7 3.78 2.38 -10.29
C GLU A 7 3.24 3.31 -9.21
N TRP A 8 2.83 2.71 -8.10
CA TRP A 8 2.37 3.44 -6.94
C TRP A 8 3.21 3.06 -5.75
N GLU A 9 3.81 4.10 -5.15
CA GLU A 9 4.74 3.96 -4.06
C GLU A 9 4.24 4.77 -2.86
N VAL A 10 4.31 4.15 -1.69
CA VAL A 10 4.18 4.83 -0.41
C VAL A 10 5.49 4.64 0.32
N ALA A 11 6.17 5.75 0.58
CA ALA A 11 7.37 5.79 1.41
C ALA A 11 7.11 6.69 2.61
N ASP A 12 7.49 6.23 3.80
CA ASP A 12 7.61 7.11 4.95
C ASP A 12 8.96 7.81 4.89
N LEU A 13 8.94 9.12 4.59
CA LEU A 13 10.11 9.98 4.57
C LEU A 13 10.47 10.52 5.97
N GLY A 14 9.89 9.96 7.04
CA GLY A 14 10.08 10.42 8.43
C GLY A 14 9.37 11.74 8.73
N ASN A 15 8.47 12.18 7.84
CA ASN A 15 7.76 13.46 7.94
C ASN A 15 6.25 13.31 7.67
N LEU A 16 5.76 12.07 7.53
CA LEU A 16 4.33 11.82 7.36
C LEU A 16 3.67 11.75 8.74
N PRO A 17 2.60 12.52 8.99
CA PRO A 17 1.87 12.39 10.24
C PRO A 17 1.28 10.97 10.35
N PRO A 18 1.34 10.32 11.54
CA PRO A 18 0.89 8.93 11.76
C PRO A 18 -0.53 8.64 11.26
N LYS A 19 -1.39 9.67 11.25
CA LYS A 19 -2.77 9.61 10.73
C LYS A 19 -2.87 9.10 9.28
N ARG A 20 -1.89 9.40 8.42
CA ARG A 20 -1.90 8.96 7.01
C ARG A 20 -1.49 7.50 6.81
N LEU A 21 -0.81 6.92 7.79
CA LEU A 21 -0.40 5.51 7.77
C LEU A 21 -1.60 4.62 8.14
N ALA A 22 -2.38 5.01 9.14
CA ALA A 22 -3.62 4.31 9.52
C ALA A 22 -4.65 4.24 8.37
N ASP A 23 -4.66 5.23 7.46
CA ASP A 23 -5.55 5.20 6.30
C ASP A 23 -5.23 4.02 5.35
N LEU A 24 -4.00 3.47 5.37
CA LEU A 24 -3.59 2.31 4.56
C LEU A 24 -4.08 0.97 5.12
N GLU A 25 -4.59 0.95 6.36
CA GLU A 25 -5.30 -0.20 6.94
C GLU A 25 -6.73 -0.35 6.38
N THR A 26 -7.09 0.50 5.41
CA THR A 26 -8.30 0.37 4.61
C THR A 26 -7.93 0.34 3.12
N PRO A 27 -8.70 -0.31 2.24
CA PRO A 27 -8.39 -0.30 0.82
C PRO A 27 -8.39 1.13 0.24
N GLN A 28 -7.27 1.54 -0.35
CA GLN A 28 -7.04 2.87 -0.91
C GLN A 28 -6.88 2.80 -2.42
N SER A 29 -7.50 3.73 -3.17
CA SER A 29 -7.27 3.81 -4.62
C SER A 29 -5.82 4.15 -4.94
N VAL A 30 -5.22 3.38 -5.83
CA VAL A 30 -3.88 3.58 -6.36
C VAL A 30 -3.76 4.92 -7.12
N PHE A 31 -4.86 5.41 -7.68
CA PHE A 31 -4.83 6.54 -8.60
C PHE A 31 -5.20 7.88 -7.96
N TYR A 32 -6.13 7.88 -7.00
CA TYR A 32 -6.69 9.13 -6.44
C TYR A 32 -6.84 9.17 -4.92
N SER A 33 -6.33 8.18 -4.17
CA SER A 33 -6.37 8.19 -2.68
C SER A 33 -5.66 9.38 -2.04
N LYS A 34 -4.83 10.12 -2.79
CA LYS A 34 -3.94 11.18 -2.30
C LYS A 34 -2.87 10.68 -1.32
N LEU A 35 -2.71 9.36 -1.22
CA LEU A 35 -1.64 8.69 -0.51
C LEU A 35 -0.62 8.17 -1.53
N GLY A 36 0.65 8.15 -1.13
CA GLY A 36 1.74 7.78 -2.02
C GLY A 36 1.85 8.69 -3.24
N THR A 37 2.18 8.10 -4.39
CA THR A 37 2.31 8.80 -5.69
C THR A 37 0.98 9.00 -6.43
N ALA A 38 -0.17 8.76 -5.77
CA ALA A 38 -1.49 8.96 -6.36
C ALA A 38 -1.73 10.44 -6.72
N THR A 39 -1.80 10.75 -8.02
CA THR A 39 -1.87 12.14 -8.52
C THR A 39 -3.12 12.43 -9.36
N LEU A 40 -3.91 11.42 -9.69
CA LEU A 40 -5.08 11.60 -10.57
C LEU A 40 -6.23 12.22 -9.78
N LYS A 41 -6.85 13.25 -10.36
CA LYS A 41 -7.93 14.03 -9.73
C LYS A 41 -9.33 13.50 -10.07
N ASN A 42 -9.43 12.65 -11.09
CA ASN A 42 -10.70 12.18 -11.64
C ASN A 42 -10.82 10.65 -11.52
N ARG A 43 -12.08 10.19 -11.48
CA ARG A 43 -12.46 8.78 -11.58
C ARG A 43 -11.98 8.21 -12.93
N GLN A 44 -11.44 7.00 -12.92
CA GLN A 44 -10.99 6.36 -14.15
C GLN A 44 -12.19 5.76 -14.88
N ARG A 45 -12.38 6.17 -16.12
CA ARG A 45 -13.39 5.64 -17.03
C ARG A 45 -12.77 5.49 -18.40
N THR A 46 -12.99 4.35 -19.04
CA THR A 46 -12.63 4.16 -20.45
C THR A 46 -13.50 5.05 -21.34
N SER A 47 -12.89 5.69 -22.33
CA SER A 47 -13.61 6.42 -23.38
C SER A 47 -14.48 5.47 -24.22
N ASP A 48 -15.50 6.01 -24.91
CA ASP A 48 -16.47 5.24 -25.69
C ASP A 48 -15.85 4.41 -26.85
N ASP A 49 -14.68 4.82 -27.34
CA ASP A 49 -13.97 4.19 -28.46
C ASP A 49 -12.70 3.43 -28.01
N GLU A 50 -12.48 3.23 -26.71
CA GLU A 50 -11.31 2.53 -26.20
C GLU A 50 -11.70 1.39 -25.24
N TYR A 51 -10.88 0.34 -25.24
CA TYR A 51 -10.93 -0.72 -24.25
C TYR A 51 -9.56 -0.89 -23.62
N LEU A 52 -9.53 -1.37 -22.38
CA LEU A 52 -8.29 -1.68 -21.67
C LEU A 52 -8.22 -3.18 -21.42
N VAL A 53 -7.00 -3.70 -21.35
CA VAL A 53 -6.76 -5.09 -20.96
C VAL A 53 -5.79 -5.10 -19.79
N ILE A 54 -6.25 -5.64 -18.67
CA ILE A 54 -5.43 -5.86 -17.49
C ILE A 54 -4.57 -7.09 -17.74
N ASN A 55 -3.31 -6.86 -18.09
CA ASN A 55 -2.34 -7.93 -18.29
C ASN A 55 -1.75 -8.42 -16.97
N TYR A 56 -1.38 -7.48 -16.09
CA TYR A 56 -0.70 -7.78 -14.83
C TYR A 56 -1.00 -6.70 -13.79
N PHE A 57 -1.15 -7.13 -12.55
CA PHE A 57 -1.14 -6.28 -11.37
C PHE A 57 -0.50 -7.08 -10.22
N GLY A 58 0.12 -6.37 -9.28
CA GLY A 58 0.77 -6.98 -8.13
C GLY A 58 1.15 -5.94 -7.10
N SER A 59 1.63 -6.41 -5.96
CA SER A 59 2.05 -5.59 -4.82
C SER A 59 3.34 -6.12 -4.22
N THR A 60 3.93 -5.31 -3.34
CA THR A 60 5.07 -5.71 -2.51
C THR A 60 4.77 -7.00 -1.76
N PRO A 61 5.55 -8.08 -1.99
CA PRO A 61 5.53 -9.28 -1.17
C PRO A 61 5.98 -8.90 0.23
N GLY A 62 5.20 -9.29 1.24
CA GLY A 62 5.48 -8.91 2.62
C GLY A 62 5.55 -10.13 3.49
N ILE A 63 6.72 -10.35 4.07
CA ILE A 63 6.90 -11.31 5.15
C ILE A 63 6.63 -10.57 6.46
N TYR A 64 5.88 -11.18 7.38
CA TYR A 64 5.82 -10.71 8.77
C TYR A 64 7.24 -10.66 9.35
N GLY A 65 7.82 -9.46 9.41
CA GLY A 65 9.13 -9.18 9.99
C GLY A 65 9.01 -8.20 11.16
N THR A 66 10.03 -8.16 12.02
CA THR A 66 10.11 -7.22 13.15
C THR A 66 11.30 -6.28 12.98
N GLY A 67 11.16 -5.01 13.36
CA GLY A 67 12.27 -4.04 13.37
C GLY A 67 12.72 -3.61 11.96
N ALA A 68 14.03 -3.47 11.76
CA ALA A 68 14.62 -2.89 10.54
C ALA A 68 14.38 -3.70 9.24
N ASN A 69 13.94 -4.96 9.35
CA ASN A 69 13.61 -5.82 8.20
C ASN A 69 12.10 -5.91 7.94
N TRP A 70 11.30 -5.02 8.53
CA TRP A 70 9.85 -5.00 8.30
C TRP A 70 9.54 -4.60 6.85
N VAL A 71 8.70 -5.42 6.19
CA VAL A 71 8.18 -5.14 4.85
C VAL A 71 6.66 -5.24 4.92
N PRO A 72 5.90 -4.24 4.43
CA PRO A 72 4.45 -4.31 4.45
C PRO A 72 3.92 -5.38 3.50
N GLY A 73 3.03 -6.23 4.00
CA GLY A 73 2.22 -7.14 3.18
C GLY A 73 1.14 -6.36 2.44
N GLY A 74 1.29 -6.24 1.13
CA GLY A 74 0.33 -5.53 0.28
C GLY A 74 -0.65 -6.46 -0.41
N TYR A 75 -1.90 -6.02 -0.52
CA TYR A 75 -2.96 -6.69 -1.28
C TYR A 75 -3.53 -5.73 -2.32
N VAL A 76 -3.81 -6.24 -3.52
CA VAL A 76 -4.42 -5.46 -4.61
C VAL A 76 -5.74 -6.06 -5.02
N ASN A 77 -6.77 -5.24 -5.04
CA ASN A 77 -8.08 -5.57 -5.63
C ASN A 77 -8.41 -4.59 -6.75
N PHE A 78 -9.31 -4.98 -7.64
CA PHE A 78 -9.79 -4.11 -8.70
C PHE A 78 -11.30 -4.21 -8.87
N THR A 79 -11.87 -3.09 -9.31
CA THR A 79 -13.29 -2.93 -9.55
C THR A 79 -13.52 -2.48 -10.99
N ILE A 80 -14.52 -3.06 -11.65
CA ILE A 80 -14.94 -2.71 -13.01
C ILE A 80 -16.45 -2.49 -12.95
N GLY A 81 -16.87 -1.26 -13.24
CA GLY A 81 -18.23 -0.78 -13.06
C GLY A 81 -18.67 -0.93 -11.60
N THR A 82 -19.59 -1.87 -11.37
CA THR A 82 -20.11 -2.22 -10.03
C THR A 82 -19.57 -3.54 -9.50
N THR A 83 -18.71 -4.23 -10.27
CA THR A 83 -18.21 -5.56 -9.94
C THR A 83 -16.82 -5.50 -9.33
N SER A 84 -16.66 -6.08 -8.14
CA SER A 84 -15.35 -6.35 -7.52
C SER A 84 -14.94 -7.78 -7.80
N TYR A 85 -13.66 -8.04 -8.09
CA TYR A 85 -13.23 -9.36 -8.58
C TYR A 85 -12.74 -10.31 -7.48
N PHE A 86 -12.03 -9.81 -6.48
CA PHE A 86 -11.56 -10.63 -5.35
C PHE A 86 -12.46 -10.40 -4.15
N THR A 87 -13.65 -10.98 -4.20
CA THR A 87 -14.62 -10.91 -3.12
C THR A 87 -14.36 -12.00 -2.09
N ASN A 88 -14.73 -11.70 -0.85
CA ASN A 88 -14.81 -12.67 0.21
C ASN A 88 -15.93 -13.69 -0.08
N PRO A 89 -15.96 -14.84 0.60
CA PRO A 89 -17.02 -15.85 0.43
C PRO A 89 -18.44 -15.34 0.75
N ASP A 90 -18.55 -14.23 1.48
CA ASP A 90 -19.81 -13.52 1.78
C ASP A 90 -20.27 -12.58 0.65
N GLY A 91 -19.49 -12.47 -0.43
CA GLY A 91 -19.77 -11.60 -1.58
C GLY A 91 -19.35 -10.14 -1.39
N LEU A 92 -18.79 -9.77 -0.24
CA LEU A 92 -18.27 -8.42 -0.01
C LEU A 92 -16.88 -8.25 -0.64
N PRO A 93 -16.48 -7.02 -1.02
CA PRO A 93 -15.12 -6.77 -1.50
C PRO A 93 -14.08 -7.22 -0.47
N GLY A 94 -13.22 -8.15 -0.88
CA GLY A 94 -12.08 -8.60 -0.07
C GLY A 94 -10.87 -7.68 -0.23
N PRO A 95 -9.79 -7.92 0.54
CA PRO A 95 -8.56 -7.15 0.45
C PRO A 95 -7.85 -7.31 -0.91
N GLY A 96 -8.12 -8.39 -1.65
CA GLY A 96 -7.55 -8.63 -2.97
C GLY A 96 -6.54 -9.77 -3.02
N VAL A 97 -5.70 -9.75 -4.04
CA VAL A 97 -4.60 -10.71 -4.22
C VAL A 97 -3.38 -10.20 -3.46
N SER A 98 -2.72 -11.08 -2.69
CA SER A 98 -1.52 -10.74 -1.96
C SER A 98 -0.30 -10.55 -2.86
N GLY A 99 0.66 -9.75 -2.41
CA GLY A 99 1.96 -9.58 -3.07
C GLY A 99 2.75 -10.88 -3.16
N ASP A 100 2.60 -11.79 -2.20
CA ASP A 100 3.24 -13.11 -2.26
C ASP A 100 2.69 -13.98 -3.40
N ALA A 101 1.40 -13.80 -3.73
CA ALA A 101 0.76 -14.47 -4.86
C ALA A 101 1.04 -13.76 -6.19
N GLN A 102 1.13 -12.42 -6.20
CA GLN A 102 1.43 -11.59 -7.37
C GLN A 102 2.48 -10.51 -7.01
N PRO A 103 3.79 -10.84 -7.10
CA PRO A 103 4.85 -10.00 -6.57
C PRO A 103 5.23 -8.86 -7.51
N TYR A 104 5.19 -7.62 -7.01
CA TYR A 104 5.80 -6.47 -7.66
C TYR A 104 6.88 -5.84 -6.77
N PRO A 105 8.13 -5.67 -7.26
CA PRO A 105 8.63 -6.10 -8.57
C PRO A 105 8.77 -7.62 -8.70
N ILE A 106 8.66 -8.12 -9.93
CA ILE A 106 8.82 -9.55 -10.24
C ILE A 106 10.31 -9.89 -10.18
N THR A 107 10.70 -10.78 -9.25
CA THR A 107 12.08 -11.29 -9.16
C THR A 107 12.09 -12.80 -8.96
N ILE A 108 13.20 -13.46 -9.29
CA ILE A 108 13.40 -14.91 -9.06
C ILE A 108 13.40 -15.29 -7.56
N GLN A 109 13.58 -14.31 -6.67
CA GLN A 109 13.57 -14.50 -5.22
C GLN A 109 12.16 -14.41 -4.64
N THR A 110 11.29 -13.61 -5.28
CA THR A 110 9.91 -13.35 -4.85
C THR A 110 8.86 -14.15 -5.62
N SER A 111 9.20 -14.78 -6.75
CA SER A 111 8.27 -15.60 -7.53
C SER A 111 8.93 -16.91 -7.99
N PRO A 112 8.59 -18.07 -7.40
CA PRO A 112 9.25 -19.31 -7.80
C PRO A 112 8.71 -19.95 -9.08
N VAL A 113 7.51 -19.65 -9.61
CA VAL A 113 7.02 -20.43 -10.77
C VAL A 113 6.11 -19.73 -11.79
N PHE A 114 5.15 -18.86 -11.45
CA PHE A 114 4.32 -18.19 -12.47
C PHE A 114 3.76 -16.85 -11.98
N VAL A 115 3.99 -15.80 -12.76
CA VAL A 115 3.27 -14.52 -12.60
C VAL A 115 1.89 -14.68 -13.22
N GLY A 116 0.85 -14.28 -12.50
CA GLY A 116 -0.53 -14.41 -12.94
C GLY A 116 -0.81 -13.40 -14.04
N SER A 117 -1.28 -13.88 -15.19
CA SER A 117 -1.84 -13.03 -16.23
C SER A 117 -3.35 -13.20 -16.20
N TYR A 118 -4.06 -12.11 -15.99
CA TYR A 118 -5.51 -12.15 -15.80
C TYR A 118 -6.27 -11.92 -17.12
N GLY A 119 -5.67 -11.22 -18.09
CA GLY A 119 -6.25 -11.04 -19.43
C GLY A 119 -7.66 -10.43 -19.42
N ILE A 120 -7.96 -9.58 -18.43
CA ILE A 120 -9.32 -9.07 -18.19
C ILE A 120 -9.55 -7.82 -19.03
N GLU A 121 -10.60 -7.85 -19.84
CA GLU A 121 -11.01 -6.73 -20.66
C GLU A 121 -11.93 -5.79 -19.89
N ILE A 122 -11.61 -4.49 -19.94
CA ILE A 122 -12.47 -3.39 -19.48
C ILE A 122 -13.13 -2.80 -20.72
N PRO A 123 -14.45 -2.96 -20.89
CA PRO A 123 -15.16 -2.45 -22.05
C PRO A 123 -15.08 -0.92 -22.15
N PRO A 124 -15.45 -0.35 -23.31
CA PRO A 124 -15.66 1.08 -23.43
C PRO A 124 -16.71 1.61 -22.45
N ASP A 125 -16.62 2.90 -22.15
CA ASP A 125 -17.57 3.63 -21.28
C ASP A 125 -17.72 3.05 -19.85
N THR A 126 -16.70 2.35 -19.36
CA THR A 126 -16.74 1.60 -18.08
C THR A 126 -15.83 2.22 -17.04
N ASP A 127 -16.38 2.48 -15.84
CA ASP A 127 -15.59 2.94 -14.70
C ASP A 127 -14.69 1.81 -14.18
N TRP A 128 -13.48 2.11 -13.75
CA TRP A 128 -12.59 1.13 -13.16
C TRP A 128 -11.72 1.74 -12.06
N ASP A 129 -11.25 0.91 -11.14
CA ASP A 129 -10.30 1.35 -10.12
C ASP A 129 -9.48 0.18 -9.58
N PHE A 130 -8.26 0.48 -9.16
CA PHE A 130 -7.39 -0.43 -8.44
C PHE A 130 -7.21 0.08 -7.02
N THR A 131 -7.39 -0.82 -6.07
CA THR A 131 -7.28 -0.52 -4.64
C THR A 131 -6.16 -1.34 -4.03
N TYR A 132 -5.40 -0.70 -3.15
CA TYR A 132 -4.32 -1.31 -2.38
C TYR A 132 -4.69 -1.33 -0.91
N PHE A 133 -4.43 -2.45 -0.25
CA PHE A 133 -4.63 -2.64 1.18
C PHE A 133 -3.34 -3.12 1.84
N LEU A 134 -2.99 -2.54 2.99
CA LEU A 134 -1.82 -2.92 3.77
C LEU A 134 -2.26 -3.79 4.96
N SER A 135 -1.77 -5.02 5.02
CA SER A 135 -2.23 -6.03 6.00
C SER A 135 -1.39 -6.13 7.28
N ASN A 136 -0.21 -5.50 7.32
CA ASN A 136 0.70 -5.61 8.46
C ASN A 136 0.48 -4.46 9.45
N SER A 137 0.56 -4.76 10.75
CA SER A 137 0.63 -3.73 11.79
C SER A 137 1.90 -2.92 11.60
N PHE A 138 1.76 -1.60 11.58
CA PHE A 138 2.91 -0.70 11.61
C PHE A 138 3.72 -0.97 12.89
N VAL A 139 5.04 -1.06 12.75
CA VAL A 139 5.92 -0.98 13.92
C VAL A 139 5.89 0.47 14.37
N GLU A 140 5.52 0.73 15.61
CA GLU A 140 5.58 2.09 16.16
C GLU A 140 6.99 2.64 15.94
N PRO A 141 7.14 3.85 15.38
CA PRO A 141 8.44 4.47 15.31
C PRO A 141 8.96 4.60 16.74
N VAL A 142 10.12 4.00 17.01
CA VAL A 142 10.83 4.30 18.26
C VAL A 142 11.20 5.78 18.14
N GLU A 143 10.59 6.63 18.97
CA GLU A 143 11.11 7.99 19.13
C GLU A 143 12.52 7.87 19.66
N ASP A 144 13.51 8.02 18.76
CA ASP A 144 14.90 8.17 19.13
C ASP A 144 15.06 9.60 19.67
N TYR A 145 14.56 9.81 20.89
CA TYR A 145 14.77 11.06 21.61
C TYR A 145 16.24 11.10 22.04
N GLU A 146 17.11 11.64 21.19
CA GLU A 146 18.46 12.06 21.55
C GLU A 146 18.41 13.32 22.45
N GLY A 147 17.67 13.26 23.56
CA GLY A 147 17.78 14.27 24.60
C GLY A 147 18.81 13.84 25.60
N THR A 148 19.89 14.62 25.73
CA THR A 148 20.82 14.51 26.84
C THR A 148 20.05 14.49 28.16
N GLU A 149 20.09 13.37 28.89
CA GLU A 149 19.52 13.30 30.23
C GLU A 149 20.25 14.29 31.14
N TYR A 150 19.59 15.39 31.51
CA TYR A 150 20.07 16.26 32.57
C TYR A 150 19.58 15.73 33.91
N THR A 151 20.42 14.96 34.61
CA THR A 151 20.22 14.70 36.04
C THR A 151 20.61 15.94 36.84
N TRP A 152 19.63 16.59 37.46
CA TRP A 152 19.87 17.65 38.44
C TRP A 152 20.30 17.02 39.77
N ASN A 153 21.58 17.15 40.13
CA ASN A 153 21.99 16.91 41.52
C ASN A 153 21.50 18.08 42.37
N THR A 154 20.50 17.82 43.22
CA THR A 154 20.13 18.74 44.28
C THR A 154 21.13 18.58 45.42
N ASP A 155 22.25 19.27 45.33
CA ASP A 155 23.12 19.47 46.50
C ASP A 155 22.38 20.39 47.47
N ILE A 156 21.77 19.80 48.50
CA ILE A 156 21.16 20.53 49.61
C ILE A 156 22.30 21.20 50.38
N TYR A 157 22.41 22.52 50.26
CA TYR A 157 23.33 23.30 51.10
C TYR A 157 22.91 23.19 52.57
N VAL A 158 23.74 22.53 53.38
CA VAL A 158 23.60 22.52 54.84
C VAL A 158 24.54 23.58 55.41
N PRO A 159 24.05 24.71 55.95
CA PRO A 159 24.92 25.71 56.58
C PRO A 159 25.55 25.13 57.84
N SER A 160 26.83 25.40 58.04
CA SER A 160 27.57 25.02 59.26
C SER A 160 26.99 25.75 60.48
N ALA A 161 26.75 24.98 61.55
CA ALA A 161 26.26 25.44 62.85
C ALA A 161 27.19 26.46 63.54
#